data_AF-A0A355U5W3-F1
#
_entry.id   AF-A0A355U5W3-F1
#
_cell.length_a   1.000
_cell.length_b   1.000
_cell.length_c   1.000
_cell.angle_alpha   90.00
_cell.angle_beta   90.00
_cell.angle_gamma   90.00
#
_symmetry.space_group_name_H-M   'P 1'
#
loop_
_entity.id
_entity.type
_entity.pdbx_description
1 polymer ?
#
loop_
_entity_poly.entity_id
_entity_poly.type
_entity_poly.pdbx_seq_one_letter_code
_entity_poly.pdbx_strand_id
1 'polypeptide(L)'
;MKKYLTVLLFALVTAALAFAQNPPIKFAFLTDTHYSQGSGSVKDLSRCVKDVNSLEGLDFVLIGGDLTDFGTDEEIAAVKQMLDSLKYKYYVVAGNHDAKWSESGCNTFLKVFGYEHFEFECKGWRFIGCNCGPDMRMAPALIPQESMEWLKGLKPGKKTVFVNHYPQDTSVLNYFDVTRELKRIGTRFEVGGHWHSNVALNYDGIPGVLDRSTLTAGKQPGYNLFTIQNDSVTVSERRLYGSTTVQLEPWYTKKLTEVRDTVTYDADGLPASYPWMRYDVNNDSPVKEVWKLKDDSNIVAGFARDGGKAWYSTASGYVRCISIKDGKRIWSKKFPGKIFSTPAVKGKYLVFGCTDGNIYALNAKNGKTIWKYSARKSVLGSPVIFNDKVYVGASDGCFRALDLKSGKAVWTYSDVQGFVECRAYVDNEQVVFGSWGNRLYSLNPQTGALQWEWRCEKPSRMYSPAAVWPVKADGKIFIAVPDRRLYALDAATGKELRHYERAAREAVGVSPDGTKVYCKSMWHTITSVDATSLEIDWQTETGAGYEISPTSIISIGDEVIMPTDKGNIIG
;
A
#
# COMPACT_ATOMS: atom_id res chain seq x y z
N MET A 1 46.67 24.43 -64.98
CA MET A 1 46.69 23.73 -63.68
C MET A 1 46.50 24.73 -62.54
N LYS A 2 45.26 24.93 -62.08
CA LYS A 2 44.82 25.70 -60.89
C LYS A 2 43.37 26.11 -61.15
N LYS A 3 42.42 25.19 -60.98
CA LYS A 3 40.96 25.47 -60.86
C LYS A 3 40.07 24.25 -60.57
N TYR A 4 40.63 23.03 -60.49
CA TYR A 4 39.85 21.82 -60.18
C TYR A 4 40.13 21.17 -58.82
N LEU A 5 40.98 21.78 -57.96
CA LEU A 5 41.34 21.19 -56.67
C LEU A 5 40.56 21.74 -55.46
N THR A 6 39.78 22.82 -55.64
CA THR A 6 39.07 23.48 -54.52
C THR A 6 37.63 23.02 -54.34
N VAL A 7 37.04 22.35 -55.34
CA VAL A 7 35.65 21.85 -55.26
C VAL A 7 35.57 20.44 -54.64
N LEU A 8 36.66 19.66 -54.70
CA LEU A 8 36.71 18.34 -54.05
C LEU A 8 36.99 18.39 -52.55
N LEU A 9 37.60 19.47 -52.03
CA LEU A 9 37.83 19.61 -50.59
C LEU A 9 36.60 20.13 -49.83
N PHE A 10 35.67 20.81 -50.50
CA PHE A 10 34.43 21.29 -49.88
C PHE A 10 33.32 20.22 -49.88
N ALA A 11 33.32 19.32 -50.87
CA ALA A 11 32.40 18.17 -50.91
C ALA A 11 32.76 17.04 -49.93
N LEU A 12 34.03 16.96 -49.48
CA LEU A 12 34.49 15.97 -48.50
C LEU A 12 34.38 16.44 -47.04
N VAL A 13 34.10 17.72 -46.79
CA VAL A 13 33.87 18.26 -45.43
C VAL A 13 32.36 18.36 -45.10
N THR A 14 31.47 18.31 -46.10
CA THR A 14 30.01 18.27 -45.88
C THR A 14 29.41 16.87 -45.81
N ALA A 15 30.20 15.80 -46.00
CA ALA A 15 29.75 14.41 -45.88
C ALA A 15 30.11 13.75 -44.53
N ALA A 16 30.66 14.50 -43.58
CA ALA A 16 31.03 14.03 -42.24
C ALA A 16 30.32 14.82 -41.12
N LEU A 17 29.10 15.28 -41.36
CA LEU A 17 28.10 15.26 -40.29
C LEU A 17 27.50 13.85 -40.28
N ALA A 18 28.32 12.86 -39.93
CA ALA A 18 27.77 11.66 -39.36
C ALA A 18 26.93 12.15 -38.17
N PHE A 19 25.60 12.08 -38.29
CA PHE A 19 24.74 12.20 -37.12
C PHE A 19 25.28 11.18 -36.14
N ALA A 20 26.05 11.62 -35.15
CA ALA A 20 26.51 10.76 -34.09
C ALA A 20 25.24 10.24 -33.44
N GLN A 21 24.84 9.02 -33.79
CA GLN A 21 23.72 8.37 -33.14
C GLN A 21 24.08 8.32 -31.66
N ASN A 22 23.22 8.91 -30.83
CA ASN A 22 23.41 8.81 -29.39
C ASN A 22 23.56 7.32 -29.06
N PRO A 23 24.58 6.94 -28.26
CA PRO A 23 24.79 5.55 -27.93
C PRO A 23 23.51 4.96 -27.32
N PRO A 24 23.16 3.71 -27.64
CA PRO A 24 21.96 3.10 -27.10
C PRO A 24 22.02 3.09 -25.57
N ILE A 25 20.88 3.32 -24.92
CA ILE A 25 20.73 3.01 -23.49
C ILE A 25 20.42 1.53 -23.38
N LYS A 26 21.16 0.79 -22.56
CA LYS A 26 20.92 -0.64 -22.32
C LYS A 26 20.75 -0.89 -20.83
N PHE A 27 19.68 -1.56 -20.43
CA PHE A 27 19.48 -1.92 -19.02
C PHE A 27 18.80 -3.28 -18.88
N ALA A 28 19.01 -3.92 -17.74
CA ALA A 28 18.24 -5.08 -17.33
C ALA A 28 17.08 -4.66 -16.43
N PHE A 29 15.96 -5.36 -16.53
CA PHE A 29 14.79 -5.17 -15.68
C PHE A 29 14.44 -6.48 -14.98
N LEU A 30 14.51 -6.51 -13.65
CA LEU A 30 14.13 -7.63 -12.80
C LEU A 30 12.90 -7.22 -11.99
N THR A 31 11.92 -8.09 -11.84
CA THR A 31 10.70 -7.78 -11.07
C THR A 31 10.11 -9.04 -10.46
N ASP A 32 9.22 -8.87 -9.50
CA ASP A 32 8.42 -9.95 -8.91
C ASP A 32 9.33 -11.07 -8.41
N THR A 33 10.33 -10.67 -7.62
CA THR A 33 11.34 -11.60 -7.13
C THR A 33 10.81 -12.46 -6.01
N HIS A 34 9.78 -12.01 -5.28
CA HIS A 34 9.06 -12.77 -4.25
C HIS A 34 10.03 -13.53 -3.35
N TYR A 35 11.04 -12.80 -2.87
CA TYR A 35 12.10 -13.38 -2.05
C TYR A 35 11.47 -13.90 -0.76
N SER A 36 11.73 -15.18 -0.50
CA SER A 36 11.20 -15.88 0.66
C SER A 36 12.20 -16.93 1.07
N GLN A 37 12.71 -16.82 2.30
CA GLN A 37 13.80 -17.65 2.78
C GLN A 37 13.43 -19.13 2.71
N GLY A 38 14.32 -19.95 2.13
CA GLY A 38 14.09 -21.39 1.95
C GLY A 38 13.21 -21.76 0.75
N SER A 39 12.71 -20.78 -0.01
CA SER A 39 11.99 -21.03 -1.25
C SER A 39 12.91 -21.07 -2.48
N GLY A 40 12.37 -21.49 -3.63
CA GLY A 40 13.09 -21.48 -4.91
C GLY A 40 13.43 -20.07 -5.41
N SER A 41 12.73 -19.03 -4.94
CA SER A 41 12.93 -17.65 -5.41
C SER A 41 14.32 -17.11 -5.08
N VAL A 42 14.89 -17.51 -3.94
CA VAL A 42 16.27 -17.17 -3.55
C VAL A 42 17.28 -17.63 -4.60
N LYS A 43 17.14 -18.87 -5.08
CA LYS A 43 18.01 -19.43 -6.10
C LYS A 43 17.81 -18.73 -7.44
N ASP A 44 16.57 -18.45 -7.80
CA ASP A 44 16.21 -17.80 -9.06
C ASP A 44 16.77 -16.38 -9.15
N LEU A 45 16.58 -15.57 -8.10
CA LEU A 45 17.14 -14.23 -8.03
C LEU A 45 18.68 -14.26 -8.05
N SER A 46 19.31 -15.17 -7.31
CA SER A 46 20.77 -15.31 -7.31
C SER A 46 21.32 -15.63 -8.70
N ARG A 47 20.64 -16.51 -9.45
CA ARG A 47 21.01 -16.86 -10.83
C ARG A 47 20.84 -15.66 -11.76
N CYS A 48 19.74 -14.92 -11.65
CA CYS A 48 19.52 -13.71 -12.46
C CYS A 48 20.60 -12.65 -12.19
N VAL A 49 20.92 -12.37 -10.93
CA VAL A 49 21.99 -11.42 -10.56
C VAL A 49 23.36 -11.85 -11.12
N LYS A 50 23.70 -13.13 -11.01
CA LYS A 50 24.95 -13.68 -11.60
C LYS A 50 24.99 -13.53 -13.11
N ASP A 51 23.88 -13.81 -13.80
CA ASP A 51 23.79 -13.65 -15.25
C ASP A 51 23.90 -12.18 -15.67
N VAL A 52 23.22 -11.26 -14.98
CA VAL A 52 23.36 -9.81 -15.23
C VAL A 52 24.82 -9.37 -15.08
N ASN A 53 25.53 -9.86 -14.08
CA ASN A 53 26.95 -9.55 -13.88
C ASN A 53 27.86 -10.11 -14.98
N SER A 54 27.42 -11.11 -15.74
CA SER A 54 28.18 -11.64 -16.89
C SER A 54 28.01 -10.83 -18.16
N LEU A 55 26.97 -9.99 -18.25
CA LEU A 55 26.71 -9.14 -19.41
C LEU A 55 27.69 -7.99 -19.50
N GLU A 56 28.03 -7.53 -20.70
CA GLU A 56 28.85 -6.32 -20.89
C GLU A 56 28.02 -5.17 -21.48
N GLY A 57 28.36 -3.94 -21.08
CA GLY A 57 27.78 -2.73 -21.68
C GLY A 57 26.33 -2.37 -21.29
N LEU A 58 25.81 -2.85 -20.14
CA LEU A 58 24.62 -2.23 -19.53
C LEU A 58 24.99 -0.89 -18.89
N ASP A 59 24.07 0.05 -18.92
CA ASP A 59 24.19 1.36 -18.25
C ASP A 59 23.76 1.29 -16.77
N PHE A 60 22.71 0.51 -16.47
CA PHE A 60 22.15 0.31 -15.13
C PHE A 60 21.21 -0.91 -15.10
N VAL A 61 20.67 -1.19 -13.92
CA VAL A 61 19.62 -2.19 -13.68
C VAL A 61 18.41 -1.52 -13.04
N LEU A 62 17.21 -1.92 -13.42
CA LEU A 62 15.97 -1.49 -12.79
C LEU A 62 15.30 -2.68 -12.13
N ILE A 63 14.74 -2.46 -10.94
CA ILE A 63 14.04 -3.47 -10.16
C ILE A 63 12.58 -3.02 -9.96
N GLY A 64 11.63 -3.83 -10.45
CA GLY A 64 10.22 -3.48 -10.67
C GLY A 64 9.23 -3.76 -9.53
N GLY A 65 9.69 -3.98 -8.29
CA GLY A 65 8.82 -4.25 -7.14
C GLY A 65 8.49 -5.73 -6.92
N ASP A 66 7.71 -5.97 -5.87
CA ASP A 66 7.47 -7.30 -5.26
C ASP A 66 8.79 -8.04 -5.03
N LEU A 67 9.67 -7.37 -4.28
CA LEU A 67 10.99 -7.87 -3.94
C LEU A 67 10.90 -9.09 -3.03
N THR A 68 9.91 -9.09 -2.14
CA THR A 68 9.75 -10.02 -1.02
C THR A 68 8.38 -10.66 -1.06
N ASP A 69 8.15 -11.74 -0.30
CA ASP A 69 6.80 -12.29 -0.12
C ASP A 69 5.96 -11.45 0.86
N PHE A 70 6.58 -10.88 1.90
CA PHE A 70 5.85 -10.26 3.01
C PHE A 70 6.40 -8.90 3.47
N GLY A 71 7.49 -8.39 2.87
CA GLY A 71 8.06 -7.10 3.25
C GLY A 71 8.62 -7.09 4.67
N THR A 72 9.08 -8.24 5.17
CA THR A 72 9.73 -8.33 6.48
C THR A 72 11.08 -7.63 6.47
N ASP A 73 11.55 -7.25 7.66
CA ASP A 73 12.84 -6.58 7.80
C ASP A 73 13.98 -7.47 7.28
N GLU A 74 13.88 -8.77 7.54
CA GLU A 74 14.84 -9.78 7.12
C GLU A 74 14.81 -10.02 5.60
N GLU A 75 13.63 -10.13 4.99
CA GLU A 75 13.51 -10.34 3.54
C GLU A 75 14.05 -9.14 2.76
N ILE A 76 13.68 -7.91 3.15
CA ILE A 76 14.15 -6.69 2.48
C ILE A 76 15.68 -6.58 2.60
N ALA A 77 16.25 -6.85 3.78
CA ALA A 77 17.71 -6.84 3.98
C ALA A 77 18.42 -7.90 3.13
N ALA A 78 17.85 -9.10 3.01
CA ALA A 78 18.43 -10.16 2.20
C ALA A 78 18.39 -9.84 0.70
N VAL A 79 17.28 -9.30 0.19
CA VAL A 79 17.21 -8.83 -1.20
C VAL A 79 18.23 -7.73 -1.45
N LYS A 80 18.36 -6.76 -0.54
CA LYS A 80 19.38 -5.70 -0.65
C LYS A 80 20.78 -6.29 -0.80
N GLN A 81 21.14 -7.26 0.03
CA GLN A 81 22.45 -7.92 -0.04
C GLN A 81 22.69 -8.58 -1.41
N MET A 82 21.67 -9.22 -1.98
CA MET A 82 21.78 -9.83 -3.30
C MET A 82 21.93 -8.78 -4.40
N LEU A 83 21.13 -7.71 -4.36
CA LEU A 83 21.19 -6.62 -5.34
C LEU A 83 22.51 -5.84 -5.24
N ASP A 84 23.10 -5.69 -4.05
CA ASP A 84 24.40 -5.05 -3.85
C ASP A 84 25.57 -5.82 -4.47
N SER A 85 25.36 -7.09 -4.85
CA SER A 85 26.34 -7.85 -5.63
C SER A 85 26.29 -7.56 -7.13
N LEU A 86 25.32 -6.77 -7.62
CA LEU A 86 25.29 -6.33 -9.01
C LEU A 86 26.50 -5.43 -9.31
N LYS A 87 27.17 -5.69 -10.44
CA LYS A 87 28.27 -4.85 -10.94
C LYS A 87 27.80 -3.49 -11.45
N TYR A 88 26.51 -3.37 -11.71
CA TYR A 88 25.86 -2.18 -12.24
C TYR A 88 25.10 -1.45 -11.15
N LYS A 89 25.04 -0.12 -11.25
CA LYS A 89 24.14 0.66 -10.43
C LYS A 89 22.70 0.22 -10.69
N TYR A 90 21.93 0.03 -9.62
CA TYR A 90 20.52 -0.33 -9.72
C TYR A 90 19.61 0.72 -9.07
N TYR A 91 18.37 0.75 -9.53
CA TYR A 91 17.29 1.54 -8.94
C TYR A 91 16.08 0.65 -8.75
N VAL A 92 15.34 0.87 -7.67
CA VAL A 92 14.30 -0.06 -7.22
C VAL A 92 13.04 0.70 -6.81
N VAL A 93 11.89 0.14 -7.15
CA VAL A 93 10.59 0.53 -6.59
C VAL A 93 10.05 -0.62 -5.74
N ALA A 94 9.21 -0.30 -4.75
CA ALA A 94 8.48 -1.30 -3.96
C ALA A 94 7.18 -1.70 -4.67
N GLY A 95 6.81 -2.98 -4.52
CA GLY A 95 5.47 -3.49 -4.87
C GLY A 95 4.57 -3.64 -3.63
N ASN A 96 3.41 -4.25 -3.80
CA ASN A 96 2.46 -4.42 -2.68
C ASN A 96 2.96 -5.43 -1.64
N HIS A 97 3.73 -6.44 -2.04
CA HIS A 97 4.29 -7.41 -1.11
C HIS A 97 5.35 -6.80 -0.19
N ASP A 98 6.01 -5.74 -0.64
CA ASP A 98 7.04 -5.03 0.13
C ASP A 98 6.45 -4.05 1.18
N ALA A 99 5.14 -3.80 1.10
CA ALA A 99 4.44 -2.80 1.90
C ALA A 99 3.41 -3.41 2.86
N LYS A 100 2.36 -4.10 2.35
CA LYS A 100 1.13 -4.39 3.11
C LYS A 100 1.34 -5.20 4.38
N TRP A 101 2.24 -6.19 4.34
CA TRP A 101 2.47 -7.14 5.43
C TRP A 101 3.72 -6.81 6.24
N SER A 102 4.30 -5.63 6.01
CA SER A 102 5.54 -5.21 6.65
C SER A 102 5.30 -4.89 8.14
N GLU A 103 6.00 -5.61 9.01
CA GLU A 103 6.00 -5.34 10.45
C GLU A 103 6.59 -3.96 10.78
N SER A 104 7.32 -3.34 9.85
CA SER A 104 7.90 -2.00 9.99
C SER A 104 6.91 -0.87 9.66
N GLY A 105 5.76 -1.16 9.06
CA GLY A 105 4.88 -0.15 8.48
C GLY A 105 5.50 0.52 7.26
N CYS A 106 6.00 -0.27 6.31
CA CYS A 106 6.66 0.20 5.08
C CYS A 106 7.93 1.05 5.29
N ASN A 107 8.52 1.08 6.50
CA ASN A 107 9.70 1.92 6.76
C ASN A 107 11.01 1.25 6.39
N THR A 108 11.05 -0.08 6.38
CA THR A 108 12.30 -0.80 6.12
C THR A 108 12.79 -0.56 4.70
N PHE A 109 11.90 -0.50 3.71
CA PHE A 109 12.28 -0.15 2.34
C PHE A 109 13.03 1.19 2.30
N LEU A 110 12.44 2.25 2.87
CA LEU A 110 13.07 3.56 2.95
C LEU A 110 14.41 3.52 3.72
N LYS A 111 14.49 2.79 4.84
CA LYS A 111 15.73 2.67 5.63
C LYS A 111 16.85 1.93 4.88
N VAL A 112 16.50 0.89 4.12
CA VAL A 112 17.45 0.00 3.44
C VAL A 112 17.91 0.57 2.10
N PHE A 113 17.00 1.12 1.30
CA PHE A 113 17.31 1.68 -0.02
C PHE A 113 17.58 3.19 0.01
N GLY A 114 17.13 3.90 1.05
CA GLY A 114 17.36 5.33 1.26
C GLY A 114 16.36 6.25 0.55
N TYR A 115 15.41 5.71 -0.19
CA TYR A 115 14.40 6.46 -0.93
C TYR A 115 13.12 5.63 -1.16
N GLU A 116 12.01 6.31 -1.48
CA GLU A 116 10.73 5.70 -1.93
C GLU A 116 10.36 6.10 -3.36
N HIS A 117 11.14 7.02 -3.93
CA HIS A 117 11.07 7.46 -5.31
C HIS A 117 12.47 7.86 -5.80
N PHE A 118 12.75 7.73 -7.08
CA PHE A 118 14.01 8.12 -7.68
C PHE A 118 13.82 8.93 -8.97
N GLU A 119 14.82 9.75 -9.28
CA GLU A 119 14.99 10.41 -10.58
C GLU A 119 16.47 10.35 -10.96
N PHE A 120 16.77 9.96 -12.19
CA PHE A 120 18.11 10.12 -12.77
C PHE A 120 18.03 10.33 -14.28
N GLU A 121 19.14 10.75 -14.87
CA GLU A 121 19.28 10.88 -16.32
C GLU A 121 20.31 9.91 -16.86
N CYS A 122 20.04 9.35 -18.04
CA CYS A 122 20.98 8.56 -18.81
C CYS A 122 20.83 8.91 -20.29
N LYS A 123 21.92 9.38 -20.91
CA LYS A 123 22.00 9.63 -22.37
C LYS A 123 20.80 10.43 -22.94
N GLY A 124 20.39 11.47 -22.22
CA GLY A 124 19.30 12.38 -22.63
C GLY A 124 17.87 11.90 -22.31
N TRP A 125 17.74 10.76 -21.63
CA TRP A 125 16.47 10.26 -21.09
C TRP A 125 16.44 10.40 -19.57
N ARG A 126 15.29 10.81 -19.05
CA ARG A 126 14.98 10.79 -17.62
C ARG A 126 14.35 9.44 -17.27
N PHE A 127 14.79 8.85 -16.18
CA PHE A 127 14.19 7.68 -15.57
C PHE A 127 13.66 8.08 -14.21
N ILE A 128 12.39 7.77 -13.96
CA ILE A 128 11.74 8.01 -12.69
C ILE A 128 11.02 6.75 -12.24
N GLY A 129 10.93 6.57 -10.93
CA GLY A 129 10.12 5.50 -10.36
C GLY A 129 9.67 5.88 -8.96
N CYS A 130 8.52 5.36 -8.57
CA CYS A 130 7.99 5.49 -7.22
C CYS A 130 7.25 4.23 -6.81
N ASN A 131 7.12 4.05 -5.50
CA ASN A 131 6.38 2.95 -4.92
C ASN A 131 4.89 3.01 -5.31
N CYS A 132 4.28 1.83 -5.50
CA CYS A 132 2.84 1.68 -5.67
C CYS A 132 2.36 0.45 -4.92
N GLY A 133 1.23 0.60 -4.24
CA GLY A 133 0.62 -0.45 -3.46
C GLY A 133 -0.22 0.13 -2.33
N PRO A 134 -0.92 -0.74 -1.59
CA PRO A 134 -1.65 -0.33 -0.41
C PRO A 134 -0.71 0.08 0.74
N ASP A 135 -1.04 1.19 1.40
CA ASP A 135 -0.36 1.66 2.60
C ASP A 135 -0.87 0.92 3.85
N MET A 136 -0.27 -0.24 4.16
CA MET A 136 -0.55 -1.07 5.36
C MET A 136 -2.00 -1.55 5.55
N ARG A 137 -3.00 -1.08 4.80
CA ARG A 137 -4.40 -1.50 4.85
C ARG A 137 -4.75 -2.22 3.56
N MET A 138 -5.55 -3.28 3.61
CA MET A 138 -6.00 -3.89 2.36
C MET A 138 -6.80 -2.85 1.58
N ALA A 139 -6.40 -2.62 0.34
CA ALA A 139 -7.01 -1.69 -0.60
C ALA A 139 -6.48 -2.06 -1.98
N PRO A 140 -7.14 -1.63 -3.08
CA PRO A 140 -6.48 -1.62 -4.37
C PRO A 140 -5.23 -0.74 -4.30
N ALA A 141 -4.30 -0.94 -5.23
CA ALA A 141 -3.04 -0.20 -5.22
C ALA A 141 -3.30 1.29 -5.46
N LEU A 142 -2.38 2.14 -5.04
CA LEU A 142 -2.39 3.56 -5.33
C LEU A 142 -0.96 4.07 -5.29
N ILE A 143 -0.67 5.14 -6.02
CA ILE A 143 0.57 5.89 -5.83
C ILE A 143 0.35 6.87 -4.67
N PRO A 144 1.11 6.79 -3.57
CA PRO A 144 0.87 7.61 -2.39
C PRO A 144 0.84 9.11 -2.70
N GLN A 145 0.00 9.87 -2.00
CA GLN A 145 -0.18 11.30 -2.24
C GLN A 145 1.14 12.08 -2.11
N GLU A 146 2.07 11.66 -1.25
CA GLU A 146 3.43 12.20 -1.15
C GLU A 146 4.24 12.03 -2.44
N SER A 147 4.18 10.84 -3.02
CA SER A 147 4.81 10.53 -4.31
C SER A 147 4.13 11.30 -5.43
N MET A 148 2.82 11.52 -5.34
CA MET A 148 2.11 12.40 -6.28
C MET A 148 2.54 13.86 -6.15
N GLU A 149 2.77 14.38 -4.94
CA GLU A 149 3.31 15.74 -4.76
C GLU A 149 4.74 15.86 -5.32
N TRP A 150 5.58 14.83 -5.15
CA TRP A 150 6.87 14.75 -5.82
C TRP A 150 6.74 14.76 -7.35
N LEU A 151 5.86 13.92 -7.90
CA LEU A 151 5.62 13.80 -9.35
C LEU A 151 5.14 15.13 -9.95
N LYS A 152 4.20 15.83 -9.28
CA LYS A 152 3.74 17.18 -9.64
C LYS A 152 4.88 18.20 -9.64
N GLY A 153 5.83 18.06 -8.72
CA GLY A 153 7.02 18.90 -8.64
C GLY A 153 8.01 18.73 -9.79
N LEU A 154 7.93 17.64 -10.57
CA LEU A 154 8.85 17.40 -11.68
C LEU A 154 8.61 18.35 -12.86
N LYS A 155 9.72 18.82 -13.45
CA LYS A 155 9.69 19.72 -14.60
C LYS A 155 9.24 18.99 -15.89
N PRO A 156 8.41 19.63 -16.72
CA PRO A 156 8.08 19.17 -18.07
C PRO A 156 9.26 19.13 -19.04
N GLY A 157 9.04 18.48 -20.20
CA GLY A 157 9.89 18.61 -21.39
C GLY A 157 11.02 17.60 -21.55
N LYS A 158 11.17 16.62 -20.64
CA LYS A 158 12.18 15.57 -20.74
C LYS A 158 11.59 14.27 -21.28
N LYS A 159 12.31 13.57 -22.17
CA LYS A 159 11.94 12.21 -22.60
C LYS A 159 12.03 11.29 -21.38
N THR A 160 10.91 10.76 -20.93
CA THR A 160 10.85 10.09 -19.64
C THR A 160 10.38 8.65 -19.76
N VAL A 161 11.07 7.76 -19.03
CA VAL A 161 10.62 6.41 -18.72
C VAL A 161 10.16 6.39 -17.27
N PHE A 162 8.95 5.88 -17.06
CA PHE A 162 8.38 5.69 -15.73
C PHE A 162 8.45 4.22 -15.32
N VAL A 163 8.84 3.98 -14.08
CA VAL A 163 8.96 2.64 -13.48
C VAL A 163 7.96 2.55 -12.34
N ASN A 164 7.04 1.60 -12.45
CA ASN A 164 6.08 1.32 -11.39
C ASN A 164 5.75 -0.17 -11.36
N HIS A 165 5.44 -0.71 -10.18
CA HIS A 165 5.16 -2.14 -10.06
C HIS A 165 3.84 -2.52 -10.76
N TYR A 166 2.77 -1.75 -10.52
CA TYR A 166 1.45 -1.99 -11.09
C TYR A 166 1.31 -1.38 -12.49
N PRO A 167 0.43 -1.95 -13.35
CA PRO A 167 -0.05 -1.25 -14.53
C PRO A 167 -0.89 -0.02 -14.13
N GLN A 168 -0.81 1.08 -14.89
CA GLN A 168 -1.67 2.27 -14.68
C GLN A 168 -3.06 2.06 -15.28
N ASP A 169 -3.81 1.14 -14.67
CA ASP A 169 -5.19 0.84 -14.99
C ASP A 169 -6.06 0.82 -13.72
N THR A 170 -7.25 0.22 -13.81
CA THR A 170 -8.20 0.12 -12.70
C THR A 170 -7.68 -0.62 -11.46
N SER A 171 -6.53 -1.29 -11.53
CA SER A 171 -5.85 -1.87 -10.36
C SER A 171 -5.20 -0.81 -9.45
N VAL A 172 -4.97 0.40 -9.97
CA VAL A 172 -4.40 1.55 -9.25
C VAL A 172 -5.45 2.65 -9.11
N LEU A 173 -5.93 2.93 -7.89
CA LEU A 173 -7.07 3.83 -7.64
C LEU A 173 -6.93 5.23 -8.24
N ASN A 174 -5.71 5.77 -8.27
CA ASN A 174 -5.43 7.12 -8.78
C ASN A 174 -4.68 7.12 -10.11
N TYR A 175 -4.73 6.03 -10.90
CA TYR A 175 -4.00 5.90 -12.17
C TYR A 175 -4.25 7.08 -13.12
N PHE A 176 -5.45 7.66 -13.11
CA PHE A 176 -5.80 8.79 -13.97
C PHE A 176 -5.10 10.09 -13.59
N ASP A 177 -4.87 10.32 -12.29
CA ASP A 177 -4.05 11.44 -11.82
C ASP A 177 -2.58 11.20 -12.18
N VAL A 178 -2.12 9.95 -12.03
CA VAL A 178 -0.76 9.53 -12.38
C VAL A 178 -0.49 9.75 -13.86
N THR A 179 -1.30 9.16 -14.75
CA THR A 179 -1.09 9.25 -16.20
C THR A 179 -1.18 10.69 -16.69
N ARG A 180 -2.08 11.53 -16.13
CA ARG A 180 -2.13 12.97 -16.43
C ARG A 180 -0.81 13.67 -16.11
N GLU A 181 -0.26 13.42 -14.92
CA GLU A 181 1.04 14.00 -14.52
C GLU A 181 2.20 13.43 -15.36
N LEU A 182 2.18 12.13 -15.69
CA LEU A 182 3.20 11.50 -16.55
C LEU A 182 3.22 12.12 -17.95
N LYS A 183 2.05 12.35 -18.56
CA LYS A 183 1.94 13.05 -19.86
C LYS A 183 2.47 14.47 -19.76
N ARG A 184 2.09 15.22 -18.71
CA ARG A 184 2.59 16.60 -18.46
C ARG A 184 4.11 16.64 -18.43
N ILE A 185 4.76 15.66 -17.82
CA ILE A 185 6.22 15.68 -17.64
C ILE A 185 6.99 15.13 -18.84
N GLY A 186 6.32 14.63 -19.88
CA GLY A 186 6.95 14.10 -21.10
C GLY A 186 7.29 12.61 -21.03
N THR A 187 6.56 11.84 -20.23
CA THR A 187 6.67 10.37 -20.21
C THR A 187 6.25 9.79 -21.54
N ARG A 188 7.10 8.90 -22.07
CA ARG A 188 6.93 8.25 -23.38
C ARG A 188 6.86 6.75 -23.27
N PHE A 189 7.23 6.19 -22.13
CA PHE A 189 7.24 4.75 -21.92
C PHE A 189 7.10 4.43 -20.44
N GLU A 190 6.44 3.33 -20.13
CA GLU A 190 6.32 2.79 -18.78
C GLU A 190 6.73 1.32 -18.73
N VAL A 191 7.38 0.93 -17.64
CA VAL A 191 7.87 -0.43 -17.40
C VAL A 191 7.50 -0.87 -15.99
N GLY A 192 7.00 -2.10 -15.86
CA GLY A 192 6.49 -2.62 -14.59
C GLY A 192 6.44 -4.15 -14.50
N GLY A 193 5.81 -4.66 -13.44
CA GLY A 193 5.79 -6.08 -13.10
C GLY A 193 4.38 -6.59 -12.80
N HIS A 194 4.20 -7.24 -11.65
CA HIS A 194 2.92 -7.64 -11.05
C HIS A 194 2.24 -8.88 -11.66
N TRP A 195 2.16 -8.98 -12.98
CA TRP A 195 1.46 -10.12 -13.63
C TRP A 195 2.37 -11.31 -13.96
N HIS A 196 3.65 -11.22 -13.60
CA HIS A 196 4.67 -12.26 -13.85
C HIS A 196 4.75 -12.66 -15.34
N SER A 197 4.43 -11.74 -16.26
CA SER A 197 4.29 -12.03 -17.68
C SER A 197 4.68 -10.84 -18.54
N ASN A 198 5.27 -11.12 -19.70
CA ASN A 198 5.56 -10.13 -20.73
C ASN A 198 4.26 -9.73 -21.43
N VAL A 199 3.79 -8.50 -21.22
CA VAL A 199 2.55 -7.98 -21.80
C VAL A 199 2.78 -6.55 -22.27
N ALA A 200 2.36 -6.25 -23.50
CA ALA A 200 2.34 -4.89 -24.01
C ALA A 200 1.03 -4.19 -23.61
N LEU A 201 1.13 -2.96 -23.12
CA LEU A 201 0.01 -2.18 -22.60
C LEU A 201 0.00 -0.75 -23.18
N ASN A 202 -1.11 -0.05 -22.97
CA ASN A 202 -1.28 1.34 -23.33
C ASN A 202 -2.05 2.07 -22.22
N TYR A 203 -1.43 3.09 -21.62
CA TYR A 203 -1.98 3.86 -20.51
C TYR A 203 -2.41 5.24 -21.02
N ASP A 204 -3.56 5.29 -21.68
CA ASP A 204 -4.13 6.49 -22.32
C ASP A 204 -3.13 7.22 -23.23
N GLY A 205 -2.49 6.45 -24.12
CA GLY A 205 -1.51 6.94 -25.09
C GLY A 205 -0.06 6.66 -24.71
N ILE A 206 0.28 6.47 -23.44
CA ILE A 206 1.64 6.08 -23.03
C ILE A 206 1.83 4.58 -23.31
N PRO A 207 2.71 4.16 -24.22
CA PRO A 207 3.01 2.74 -24.39
C PRO A 207 3.72 2.23 -23.15
N GLY A 208 3.40 1.02 -22.72
CA GLY A 208 4.07 0.39 -21.59
C GLY A 208 4.21 -1.10 -21.75
N VAL A 209 5.01 -1.69 -20.87
CA VAL A 209 5.14 -3.14 -20.75
C VAL A 209 5.06 -3.55 -19.28
N LEU A 210 4.43 -4.70 -19.04
CA LEU A 210 4.73 -5.49 -17.85
C LEU A 210 5.68 -6.61 -18.27
N ASP A 211 6.57 -6.95 -17.35
CA ASP A 211 7.64 -7.89 -17.58
C ASP A 211 7.43 -9.17 -16.77
N ARG A 212 8.02 -10.25 -17.28
CA ARG A 212 8.10 -11.52 -16.57
C ARG A 212 8.79 -11.37 -15.21
N SER A 213 8.41 -12.25 -14.28
CA SER A 213 9.11 -12.36 -13.01
C SER A 213 10.47 -13.04 -13.16
N THR A 214 11.33 -12.87 -12.14
CA THR A 214 12.58 -13.65 -12.01
C THR A 214 12.36 -15.12 -11.73
N LEU A 215 11.15 -15.48 -11.29
CA LEU A 215 10.81 -16.81 -10.82
C LEU A 215 10.79 -17.84 -11.96
N THR A 216 11.06 -19.09 -11.58
CA THR A 216 10.85 -20.25 -12.44
C THR A 216 9.37 -20.41 -12.78
N ALA A 217 8.46 -20.38 -11.80
CA ALA A 217 6.99 -20.47 -11.96
C ALA A 217 6.50 -21.47 -13.04
N GLY A 218 7.05 -22.69 -13.05
CA GLY A 218 6.71 -23.73 -14.05
C GLY A 218 7.39 -23.58 -15.42
N LYS A 219 8.26 -22.58 -15.60
CA LYS A 219 9.08 -22.29 -16.78
C LYS A 219 10.58 -22.36 -16.41
N GLN A 220 11.34 -21.30 -16.69
CA GLN A 220 12.75 -21.11 -16.32
C GLN A 220 12.88 -19.71 -15.71
N PRO A 221 13.79 -19.47 -14.75
CA PRO A 221 14.02 -18.12 -14.25
C PRO A 221 14.60 -17.24 -15.35
N GLY A 222 14.40 -15.93 -15.23
CA GLY A 222 14.76 -15.00 -16.29
C GLY A 222 14.36 -13.56 -16.02
N TYR A 223 14.67 -12.67 -16.94
CA TYR A 223 14.40 -11.23 -16.82
C TYR A 223 14.41 -10.61 -18.22
N ASN A 224 14.11 -9.31 -18.34
CA ASN A 224 14.14 -8.64 -19.65
C ASN A 224 15.35 -7.70 -19.79
N LEU A 225 15.84 -7.59 -21.02
CA LEU A 225 16.81 -6.60 -21.46
C LEU A 225 16.13 -5.57 -22.33
N PHE A 226 16.45 -4.31 -22.06
CA PHE A 226 15.94 -3.17 -22.77
C PHE A 226 17.06 -2.49 -23.55
N THR A 227 16.74 -2.04 -24.74
CA THR A 227 17.57 -1.11 -25.51
C THR A 227 16.71 0.06 -25.96
N ILE A 228 17.14 1.29 -25.64
CA ILE A 228 16.55 2.52 -26.18
C ILE A 228 17.55 3.16 -27.15
N GLN A 229 17.16 3.28 -28.41
CA GLN A 229 17.98 3.89 -29.45
C GLN A 229 17.09 4.59 -30.48
N ASN A 230 17.48 5.80 -30.91
CA ASN A 230 16.74 6.57 -31.93
C ASN A 230 15.25 6.75 -31.59
N ASP A 231 14.95 7.00 -30.32
CA ASP A 231 13.59 7.07 -29.79
C ASP A 231 12.75 5.80 -30.02
N SER A 232 13.38 4.64 -30.13
CA SER A 232 12.70 3.34 -30.12
C SER A 232 13.18 2.51 -28.94
N VAL A 233 12.24 1.82 -28.29
CA VAL A 233 12.54 0.80 -27.29
C VAL A 233 12.42 -0.58 -27.91
N THR A 234 13.32 -1.48 -27.53
CA THR A 234 13.31 -2.89 -27.87
C THR A 234 13.50 -3.69 -26.59
N VAL A 235 12.68 -4.72 -26.39
CA VAL A 235 12.66 -5.55 -25.18
C VAL A 235 12.82 -7.02 -25.56
N SER A 236 13.84 -7.66 -25.00
CA SER A 236 14.17 -9.07 -25.19
C SER A 236 14.14 -9.82 -23.87
N GLU A 237 13.61 -11.03 -23.90
CA GLU A 237 13.60 -11.91 -22.74
C GLU A 237 14.92 -12.68 -22.63
N ARG A 238 15.48 -12.76 -21.41
CA ARG A 238 16.56 -13.69 -21.06
C ARG A 238 16.03 -14.83 -20.20
N ARG A 239 16.42 -16.06 -20.54
CA ARG A 239 16.02 -17.31 -19.85
C ARG A 239 17.24 -18.12 -19.44
N LEU A 240 17.25 -18.61 -18.21
CA LEU A 240 18.39 -19.29 -17.61
C LEU A 240 18.11 -20.81 -17.49
N TYR A 241 18.71 -21.61 -18.36
CA TYR A 241 18.60 -23.07 -18.45
C TYR A 241 19.83 -23.76 -17.84
N GLY A 242 19.73 -24.22 -16.59
CA GLY A 242 20.90 -24.81 -15.92
C GLY A 242 22.08 -23.82 -15.90
N SER A 243 23.17 -24.19 -16.58
CA SER A 243 24.38 -23.36 -16.78
C SER A 243 24.37 -22.48 -18.04
N THR A 244 23.35 -22.60 -18.88
CA THR A 244 23.25 -21.88 -20.16
C THR A 244 22.21 -20.75 -20.04
N THR A 245 22.53 -19.56 -20.54
CA THR A 245 21.54 -18.48 -20.68
C THR A 245 21.25 -18.22 -22.15
N VAL A 246 19.98 -18.03 -22.49
CA VAL A 246 19.52 -17.68 -23.83
C VAL A 246 18.84 -16.32 -23.79
N GLN A 247 19.27 -15.41 -24.67
CA GLN A 247 18.52 -14.20 -24.99
C GLN A 247 17.64 -14.48 -26.21
N LEU A 248 16.35 -14.23 -26.07
CA LEU A 248 15.38 -14.38 -27.15
C LEU A 248 15.34 -13.13 -28.03
N GLU A 249 14.84 -13.31 -29.25
CA GLU A 249 14.49 -12.19 -30.12
C GLU A 249 13.54 -11.22 -29.42
N PRO A 250 13.61 -9.91 -29.74
CA PRO A 250 12.75 -8.94 -29.11
C PRO A 250 11.27 -9.27 -29.25
N TRP A 251 10.57 -9.34 -28.13
CA TRP A 251 9.12 -9.58 -28.10
C TRP A 251 8.34 -8.26 -28.20
N TYR A 252 8.98 -7.13 -27.89
CA TYR A 252 8.39 -5.80 -28.02
C TYR A 252 9.37 -4.85 -28.69
N THR A 253 8.87 -4.08 -29.67
CA THR A 253 9.59 -2.94 -30.24
C THR A 253 8.61 -1.82 -30.53
N LYS A 254 8.92 -0.60 -30.08
CA LYS A 254 8.02 0.55 -30.27
C LYS A 254 8.80 1.85 -30.40
N LYS A 255 8.39 2.68 -31.36
CA LYS A 255 8.82 4.08 -31.44
C LYS A 255 8.12 4.91 -30.37
N LEU A 256 8.91 5.57 -29.54
CA LEU A 256 8.53 6.39 -28.40
C LEU A 256 8.37 7.85 -28.84
N THR A 257 7.13 8.25 -29.06
CA THR A 257 6.77 9.61 -29.46
C THR A 257 6.27 10.42 -28.27
N GLU A 258 6.08 11.72 -28.47
CA GLU A 258 5.42 12.57 -27.47
C GLU A 258 3.96 12.14 -27.31
N VAL A 259 3.51 12.04 -26.06
CA VAL A 259 2.13 11.68 -25.72
C VAL A 259 1.44 12.92 -25.20
N ARG A 260 0.34 13.30 -25.84
CA ARG A 260 -0.51 14.41 -25.37
C ARG A 260 -1.67 13.86 -24.56
N ASP A 261 -2.12 14.63 -23.60
CA ASP A 261 -3.34 14.27 -22.87
C ASP A 261 -4.57 14.60 -23.70
N THR A 262 -5.31 13.55 -24.07
CA THR A 262 -6.56 13.63 -24.85
C THR A 262 -7.75 13.12 -24.05
N VAL A 263 -7.56 12.81 -22.76
CA VAL A 263 -8.61 12.28 -21.90
C VAL A 263 -9.57 13.41 -21.55
N THR A 264 -10.86 13.14 -21.64
CA THR A 264 -11.91 14.05 -21.15
C THR A 264 -12.16 13.73 -19.68
N TYR A 265 -12.22 14.75 -18.83
CA TYR A 265 -12.45 14.61 -17.40
C TYR A 265 -13.78 15.25 -17.00
N ASP A 266 -14.45 14.70 -16.00
CA ASP A 266 -15.63 15.32 -15.38
C ASP A 266 -15.24 16.43 -14.38
N ALA A 267 -16.25 16.98 -13.68
CA ALA A 267 -16.07 18.06 -12.71
C ALA A 267 -15.22 17.64 -11.50
N ASP A 268 -15.14 16.34 -11.20
CA ASP A 268 -14.33 15.79 -10.12
C ASP A 268 -12.92 15.38 -10.59
N GLY A 269 -12.63 15.55 -11.88
CA GLY A 269 -11.34 15.20 -12.46
C GLY A 269 -11.18 13.71 -12.79
N LEU A 270 -12.28 12.94 -12.82
CA LEU A 270 -12.29 11.53 -13.23
C LEU A 270 -12.42 11.40 -14.76
N PRO A 271 -11.69 10.49 -15.42
CA PRO A 271 -11.84 10.26 -16.86
C PRO A 271 -13.27 9.93 -17.25
N ALA A 272 -13.81 10.44 -18.35
CA ALA A 272 -15.18 10.14 -18.81
C ALA A 272 -15.43 8.64 -19.07
N SER A 273 -14.38 7.87 -19.33
CA SER A 273 -14.40 6.40 -19.48
C SER A 273 -14.17 5.63 -18.18
N TYR A 274 -14.01 6.30 -17.04
CA TYR A 274 -13.77 5.65 -15.76
C TYR A 274 -14.92 4.66 -15.46
N PRO A 275 -14.61 3.36 -15.29
CA PRO A 275 -15.62 2.30 -15.37
C PRO A 275 -16.39 2.09 -14.06
N TRP A 276 -16.00 2.79 -12.99
CA TRP A 276 -16.59 2.60 -11.67
C TRP A 276 -17.55 3.73 -11.28
N MET A 277 -18.18 3.57 -10.11
CA MET A 277 -19.12 4.51 -9.53
C MET A 277 -18.52 5.91 -9.36
N ARG A 278 -19.17 6.90 -9.97
CA ARG A 278 -18.82 8.33 -9.95
C ARG A 278 -19.19 8.99 -8.61
N TYR A 279 -18.64 10.16 -8.33
CA TYR A 279 -18.91 10.87 -7.07
C TYR A 279 -20.28 11.55 -7.01
N ASP A 280 -20.95 11.71 -8.14
CA ASP A 280 -22.33 12.19 -8.21
C ASP A 280 -23.33 11.25 -7.49
N VAL A 281 -23.02 9.95 -7.37
CA VAL A 281 -23.80 9.00 -6.55
C VAL A 281 -23.92 9.44 -5.09
N ASN A 282 -22.94 10.21 -4.58
CA ASN A 282 -23.01 10.73 -3.22
C ASN A 282 -24.13 11.77 -3.03
N ASN A 283 -24.70 12.32 -4.11
CA ASN A 283 -25.82 13.27 -4.02
C ASN A 283 -27.13 12.63 -3.58
N ASP A 284 -27.28 11.32 -3.81
CA ASP A 284 -28.46 10.54 -3.41
C ASP A 284 -28.28 9.90 -2.02
N SER A 285 -27.13 10.15 -1.36
CA SER A 285 -26.83 9.63 -0.03
C SER A 285 -27.61 10.40 1.05
N PRO A 286 -28.00 9.76 2.16
CA PRO A 286 -28.61 10.46 3.30
C PRO A 286 -27.67 11.43 4.02
N VAL A 287 -26.37 11.37 3.69
CA VAL A 287 -25.37 12.31 4.17
C VAL A 287 -24.95 13.26 3.05
N LYS A 288 -24.57 14.49 3.43
CA LYS A 288 -24.06 15.49 2.47
C LYS A 288 -22.70 16.02 2.89
N GLU A 289 -21.89 16.37 1.89
CA GLU A 289 -20.61 17.04 2.12
C GLU A 289 -20.83 18.41 2.78
N VAL A 290 -20.14 18.68 3.90
CA VAL A 290 -20.17 19.97 4.58
C VAL A 290 -18.91 20.79 4.25
N TRP A 291 -17.78 20.12 4.10
CA TRP A 291 -16.52 20.67 3.64
C TRP A 291 -15.63 19.54 3.14
N LYS A 292 -14.64 19.88 2.31
CA LYS A 292 -13.61 18.99 1.79
C LYS A 292 -12.23 19.54 2.10
N LEU A 293 -11.32 18.64 2.47
CA LEU A 293 -9.92 18.93 2.74
C LEU A 293 -9.07 18.00 1.85
N LYS A 294 -8.13 18.58 1.12
CA LYS A 294 -7.06 17.83 0.46
C LYS A 294 -5.79 17.96 1.28
N ASP A 295 -5.15 16.83 1.54
CA ASP A 295 -3.91 16.75 2.29
C ASP A 295 -2.72 16.47 1.34
N ASP A 296 -1.51 16.85 1.75
CA ASP A 296 -0.25 16.62 1.02
C ASP A 296 0.31 15.20 1.29
N SER A 297 -0.40 14.42 2.09
CA SER A 297 -0.02 13.09 2.52
C SER A 297 -1.24 12.16 2.61
N ASN A 298 -1.01 10.87 2.39
CA ASN A 298 -2.05 9.86 2.52
C ASN A 298 -2.66 9.85 3.95
N ILE A 299 -3.99 9.94 4.01
CA ILE A 299 -4.77 9.74 5.24
C ILE A 299 -5.20 8.27 5.28
N VAL A 300 -4.43 7.48 6.01
CA VAL A 300 -4.52 5.99 6.05
C VAL A 300 -5.13 5.47 7.35
N ALA A 301 -5.53 6.39 8.23
CA ALA A 301 -6.09 6.14 9.54
C ALA A 301 -7.41 6.89 9.71
N GLY A 302 -8.23 6.46 10.65
CA GLY A 302 -9.47 7.15 11.00
C GLY A 302 -9.23 8.46 11.76
N PHE A 303 -10.32 9.13 12.10
CA PHE A 303 -10.31 10.36 12.88
C PHE A 303 -10.68 10.09 14.34
N ALA A 304 -9.95 10.70 15.28
CA ALA A 304 -10.45 10.93 16.63
C ALA A 304 -11.29 12.21 16.64
N ARG A 305 -12.38 12.23 17.41
CA ARG A 305 -13.26 13.39 17.52
C ARG A 305 -13.61 13.67 18.98
N ASP A 306 -13.61 14.95 19.34
CA ASP A 306 -14.13 15.45 20.62
C ASP A 306 -14.64 16.89 20.45
N GLY A 307 -15.91 17.12 20.80
CA GLY A 307 -16.60 18.38 20.58
C GLY A 307 -16.49 18.88 19.12
N GLY A 308 -16.00 20.12 18.95
CA GLY A 308 -15.83 20.77 17.65
C GLY A 308 -14.50 20.49 16.94
N LYS A 309 -13.71 19.50 17.38
CA LYS A 309 -12.38 19.20 16.83
C LYS A 309 -12.25 17.75 16.42
N ALA A 310 -11.48 17.53 15.35
CA ALA A 310 -11.05 16.21 14.95
C ALA A 310 -9.52 16.15 14.79
N TRP A 311 -8.96 14.97 15.01
CA TRP A 311 -7.54 14.68 14.84
C TRP A 311 -7.35 13.46 13.97
N TYR A 312 -6.36 13.53 13.08
CA TYR A 312 -6.00 12.42 12.22
C TYR A 312 -4.48 12.36 12.06
N SER A 313 -4.03 11.21 11.60
CA SER A 313 -2.63 10.95 11.28
C SER A 313 -2.44 10.67 9.80
N THR A 314 -1.20 10.71 9.37
CA THR A 314 -0.86 10.57 7.95
C THR A 314 0.33 9.64 7.72
N ALA A 315 0.44 9.08 6.52
CA ALA A 315 1.54 8.23 6.11
C ALA A 315 2.89 8.98 6.12
N SER A 316 2.88 10.31 5.96
CA SER A 316 4.05 11.16 6.16
C SER A 316 4.42 11.39 7.62
N GLY A 317 3.71 10.85 8.61
CA GLY A 317 4.09 11.03 10.01
C GLY A 317 3.67 12.36 10.63
N TYR A 318 2.66 13.03 10.08
CA TYR A 318 2.01 14.15 10.74
C TYR A 318 0.81 13.70 11.58
N VAL A 319 0.65 14.30 12.75
CA VAL A 319 -0.64 14.40 13.45
C VAL A 319 -1.18 15.80 13.25
N ARG A 320 -2.44 15.89 12.86
CA ARG A 320 -3.12 17.16 12.56
C ARG A 320 -4.39 17.29 13.38
N CYS A 321 -4.72 18.52 13.75
CA CYS A 321 -5.99 18.88 14.37
C CYS A 321 -6.73 19.84 13.46
N ILE A 322 -8.02 19.59 13.25
CA ILE A 322 -8.91 20.41 12.42
C ILE A 322 -10.16 20.79 13.20
N SER A 323 -10.76 21.91 12.79
CA SER A 323 -12.10 22.32 13.16
C SER A 323 -13.12 21.48 12.38
N ILE A 324 -14.09 20.87 13.07
CA ILE A 324 -15.16 20.10 12.42
C ILE A 324 -16.14 21.01 11.69
N LYS A 325 -16.20 22.29 12.07
CA LYS A 325 -17.13 23.24 11.46
C LYS A 325 -16.79 23.51 9.99
N ASP A 326 -15.49 23.59 9.67
CA ASP A 326 -15.02 24.12 8.39
C ASP A 326 -13.74 23.45 7.86
N GLY A 327 -13.30 22.34 8.45
CA GLY A 327 -12.12 21.59 8.03
C GLY A 327 -10.78 22.32 8.27
N LYS A 328 -10.79 23.53 8.84
CA LYS A 328 -9.57 24.34 8.99
C LYS A 328 -8.60 23.72 9.99
N ARG A 329 -7.34 23.66 9.60
CA ARG A 329 -6.24 23.17 10.43
C ARG A 329 -5.99 24.11 11.61
N ILE A 330 -6.13 23.58 12.82
CA ILE A 330 -5.87 24.26 14.09
C ILE A 330 -4.40 24.14 14.46
N TRP A 331 -3.83 22.94 14.38
CA TRP A 331 -2.41 22.69 14.59
C TRP A 331 -1.94 21.45 13.82
N SER A 332 -0.62 21.34 13.61
CA SER A 332 0.02 20.17 13.02
C SER A 332 1.36 19.91 13.70
N LYS A 333 1.76 18.64 13.79
CA LYS A 333 3.05 18.23 14.34
C LYS A 333 3.60 17.00 13.62
N LYS A 334 4.87 17.07 13.21
CA LYS A 334 5.62 15.99 12.57
C LYS A 334 6.26 15.07 13.61
N PHE A 335 6.28 13.78 13.31
CA PHE A 335 6.98 12.72 14.03
C PHE A 335 7.99 12.01 13.11
N PRO A 336 8.98 11.28 13.66
CA PRO A 336 10.05 10.68 12.87
C PRO A 336 9.61 9.55 11.92
N GLY A 337 8.48 8.89 12.19
CA GLY A 337 7.99 7.75 11.41
C GLY A 337 6.59 7.98 10.84
N LYS A 338 6.19 7.11 9.91
CA LYS A 338 4.82 7.03 9.39
C LYS A 338 3.83 6.73 10.53
N ILE A 339 2.57 7.15 10.37
CA ILE A 339 1.53 6.94 11.41
C ILE A 339 0.27 6.35 10.76
N PHE A 340 0.13 5.03 10.86
CA PHE A 340 -1.04 4.25 10.40
C PHE A 340 -2.10 4.01 11.51
N SER A 341 -1.78 4.42 12.73
CA SER A 341 -2.64 4.28 13.91
C SER A 341 -3.72 5.35 13.89
N THR A 342 -4.99 4.95 13.93
CA THR A 342 -6.10 5.86 14.25
C THR A 342 -5.90 6.42 15.66
N PRO A 343 -5.82 7.74 15.86
CA PRO A 343 -5.63 8.28 17.19
C PRO A 343 -6.85 8.03 18.10
N ALA A 344 -6.63 8.05 19.40
CA ALA A 344 -7.69 8.02 20.42
C ALA A 344 -7.63 9.29 21.26
N VAL A 345 -8.78 9.85 21.63
CA VAL A 345 -8.86 11.08 22.43
C VAL A 345 -9.72 10.87 23.67
N LYS A 346 -9.24 11.35 24.82
CA LYS A 346 -10.03 11.46 26.07
C LYS A 346 -9.60 12.70 26.85
N GLY A 347 -10.48 13.69 26.94
CA GLY A 347 -10.17 14.99 27.55
C GLY A 347 -8.96 15.63 26.88
N LYS A 348 -7.90 15.92 27.66
CA LYS A 348 -6.68 16.54 27.10
C LYS A 348 -5.74 15.58 26.38
N TYR A 349 -5.94 14.27 26.46
CA TYR A 349 -4.98 13.28 25.95
C TYR A 349 -5.38 12.81 24.56
N LEU A 350 -4.51 13.02 23.58
CA LEU A 350 -4.58 12.45 22.23
C LEU A 350 -3.46 11.42 22.08
N VAL A 351 -3.81 10.15 21.92
CA VAL A 351 -2.88 9.02 21.95
C VAL A 351 -2.82 8.33 20.59
N PHE A 352 -1.62 7.95 20.13
CA PHE A 352 -1.42 7.22 18.87
C PHE A 352 -0.09 6.44 18.88
N GLY A 353 -0.01 5.40 18.04
CA GLY A 353 1.21 4.66 17.74
C GLY A 353 1.95 5.21 16.53
N CYS A 354 3.28 5.18 16.54
CA CYS A 354 4.13 5.61 15.44
C CYS A 354 5.10 4.49 15.03
N THR A 355 5.45 4.42 13.75
CA THR A 355 6.42 3.44 13.26
C THR A 355 7.87 3.73 13.67
N ASP A 356 8.11 4.85 14.35
CA ASP A 356 9.40 5.13 15.01
C ASP A 356 9.62 4.29 16.29
N GLY A 357 8.70 3.38 16.58
CA GLY A 357 8.76 2.46 17.71
C GLY A 357 8.16 3.01 19.00
N ASN A 358 7.35 4.08 18.94
CA ASN A 358 6.83 4.74 20.13
C ASN A 358 5.32 4.96 20.11
N ILE A 359 4.76 5.00 21.30
CA ILE A 359 3.39 5.45 21.60
C ILE A 359 3.52 6.84 22.21
N TYR A 360 2.73 7.78 21.70
CA TYR A 360 2.74 9.17 22.15
C TYR A 360 1.38 9.55 22.73
N ALA A 361 1.39 10.36 23.79
CA ALA A 361 0.24 11.20 24.13
C ALA A 361 0.58 12.66 23.95
N LEU A 362 -0.29 13.38 23.25
CA LEU A 362 -0.22 14.83 23.09
C LEU A 362 -1.35 15.49 23.86
N ASN A 363 -1.15 16.75 24.17
CA ASN A 363 -2.22 17.64 24.58
C ASN A 363 -3.09 17.94 23.35
N ALA A 364 -4.32 17.45 23.35
CA ALA A 364 -5.26 17.56 22.24
C ALA A 364 -5.50 19.02 21.78
N LYS A 365 -5.40 19.99 22.71
CA LYS A 365 -5.61 21.41 22.41
C LYS A 365 -4.50 22.02 21.56
N ASN A 366 -3.24 21.63 21.78
CA ASN A 366 -2.08 22.35 21.23
C ASN A 366 -0.95 21.46 20.67
N GLY A 367 -1.10 20.12 20.66
CA GLY A 367 -0.12 19.19 20.09
C GLY A 367 1.17 19.01 20.91
N LYS A 368 1.30 19.62 22.10
CA LYS A 368 2.48 19.41 22.96
C LYS A 368 2.50 17.98 23.48
N THR A 369 3.67 17.33 23.42
CA THR A 369 3.82 15.96 23.95
C THR A 369 3.67 15.99 25.47
N ILE A 370 2.80 15.13 25.99
CA ILE A 370 2.61 14.91 27.43
C ILE A 370 3.54 13.79 27.89
N TRP A 371 3.50 12.65 27.21
CA TRP A 371 4.37 11.51 27.49
C TRP A 371 4.68 10.72 26.21
N LYS A 372 5.70 9.87 26.32
CA LYS A 372 6.19 8.97 25.28
C LYS A 372 6.50 7.62 25.93
N TYR A 373 6.08 6.53 25.29
CA TYR A 373 6.40 5.16 25.69
C TYR A 373 7.10 4.43 24.54
N SER A 374 8.22 3.75 24.83
CA SER A 374 8.97 2.99 23.82
C SER A 374 8.45 1.56 23.71
N ALA A 375 7.92 1.22 22.54
CA ALA A 375 7.45 -0.11 22.16
C ALA A 375 8.55 -0.94 21.44
N ARG A 376 9.78 -0.42 21.33
CA ARG A 376 10.96 -1.06 20.71
C ARG A 376 10.88 -1.34 19.19
N LYS A 377 9.71 -1.72 18.67
CA LYS A 377 9.40 -1.86 17.24
C LYS A 377 8.16 -1.04 16.86
N SER A 378 7.90 -0.90 15.55
CA SER A 378 6.81 -0.10 14.99
C SER A 378 5.47 -0.33 15.69
N VAL A 379 4.73 0.76 15.94
CA VAL A 379 3.39 0.70 16.53
C VAL A 379 2.35 0.97 15.45
N LEU A 380 1.77 -0.11 14.93
CA LEU A 380 0.78 -0.08 13.84
C LEU A 380 -0.65 -0.14 14.36
N GLY A 381 -0.85 -0.75 15.53
CA GLY A 381 -2.14 -0.85 16.20
C GLY A 381 -2.70 0.51 16.60
N SER A 382 -4.03 0.63 16.52
CA SER A 382 -4.73 1.84 16.95
C SER A 382 -5.08 1.75 18.44
N PRO A 383 -4.69 2.73 19.28
CA PRO A 383 -4.97 2.67 20.71
C PRO A 383 -6.46 2.77 21.01
N VAL A 384 -6.88 2.14 22.10
CA VAL A 384 -8.20 2.33 22.71
C VAL A 384 -8.02 2.88 24.12
N ILE A 385 -8.79 3.91 24.46
CA ILE A 385 -8.80 4.49 25.80
C ILE A 385 -10.05 4.02 26.53
N PHE A 386 -9.87 3.24 27.59
CA PHE A 386 -10.95 2.73 28.43
C PHE A 386 -10.52 2.73 29.90
N ASN A 387 -11.38 3.22 30.81
CA ASN A 387 -11.10 3.32 32.26
C ASN A 387 -9.71 3.88 32.61
N ASP A 388 -9.34 5.01 31.98
CA ASP A 388 -8.05 5.70 32.17
C ASP A 388 -6.80 4.87 31.81
N LYS A 389 -6.98 3.82 31.01
CA LYS A 389 -5.91 3.03 30.42
C LYS A 389 -5.92 3.17 28.90
N VAL A 390 -4.74 3.04 28.30
CA VAL A 390 -4.50 2.96 26.85
C VAL A 390 -4.14 1.53 26.51
N TYR A 391 -4.94 0.88 25.68
CA TYR A 391 -4.71 -0.48 25.20
C TYR A 391 -4.19 -0.44 23.77
N VAL A 392 -3.01 -1.03 23.53
CA VAL A 392 -2.36 -0.98 22.20
C VAL A 392 -1.33 -2.08 22.02
N GLY A 393 -1.34 -2.68 20.83
CA GLY A 393 -0.33 -3.64 20.36
C GLY A 393 0.68 -3.01 19.40
N ALA A 394 1.84 -3.65 19.25
CA ALA A 394 2.88 -3.23 18.34
C ALA A 394 3.55 -4.44 17.67
N SER A 395 4.61 -4.19 16.89
CA SER A 395 5.37 -5.24 16.19
C SER A 395 6.42 -5.95 17.04
N ASP A 396 6.54 -5.63 18.33
CA ASP A 396 7.47 -6.24 19.27
C ASP A 396 6.91 -7.49 19.97
N GLY A 397 5.85 -8.10 19.42
CA GLY A 397 5.20 -9.27 20.03
C GLY A 397 4.50 -8.97 21.36
N CYS A 398 4.22 -7.69 21.64
CA CYS A 398 3.58 -7.27 22.89
C CYS A 398 2.24 -6.57 22.67
N PHE A 399 1.30 -6.84 23.57
CA PHE A 399 0.10 -6.05 23.80
C PHE A 399 0.14 -5.45 25.21
N ARG A 400 -0.28 -4.20 25.38
CA ARG A 400 -0.07 -3.46 26.64
C ARG A 400 -1.29 -2.68 27.06
N ALA A 401 -1.44 -2.48 28.37
CA ALA A 401 -2.21 -1.40 28.95
C ALA A 401 -1.28 -0.38 29.59
N LEU A 402 -1.40 0.89 29.21
CA LEU A 402 -0.66 2.00 29.79
C LEU A 402 -1.60 2.90 30.59
N ASP A 403 -1.14 3.49 31.69
CA ASP A 403 -1.88 4.54 32.38
C ASP A 403 -1.98 5.78 31.48
N LEU A 404 -3.20 6.29 31.27
CA LEU A 404 -3.46 7.40 30.34
C LEU A 404 -2.70 8.68 30.75
N LYS A 405 -2.51 8.91 32.05
CA LYS A 405 -1.96 10.18 32.54
C LYS A 405 -0.45 10.23 32.47
N SER A 406 0.21 9.13 32.81
CA SER A 406 1.67 9.02 32.93
C SER A 406 2.34 8.28 31.76
N GLY A 407 1.58 7.48 31.02
CA GLY A 407 2.11 6.61 29.96
C GLY A 407 2.85 5.38 30.48
N LYS A 408 2.88 5.14 31.81
CA LYS A 408 3.55 3.97 32.40
C LYS A 408 2.74 2.72 32.11
N ALA A 409 3.43 1.60 31.86
CA ALA A 409 2.75 0.31 31.69
C ALA A 409 2.08 -0.10 33.01
N VAL A 410 0.78 -0.42 32.93
CA VAL A 410 0.02 -1.10 33.98
C VAL A 410 0.29 -2.60 33.90
N TRP A 411 0.25 -3.14 32.69
CA TRP A 411 0.64 -4.52 32.39
C TRP A 411 1.14 -4.65 30.94
N THR A 412 1.80 -5.76 30.65
CA THR A 412 2.25 -6.12 29.30
C THR A 412 2.10 -7.63 29.12
N TYR A 413 1.41 -8.03 28.06
CA TYR A 413 1.35 -9.39 27.57
C TYR A 413 2.36 -9.52 26.43
N SER A 414 3.37 -10.38 26.59
CA SER A 414 4.56 -10.44 25.73
C SER A 414 4.66 -11.72 24.89
N ASP A 415 3.55 -12.46 24.75
CA ASP A 415 3.48 -13.72 23.99
C ASP A 415 2.52 -13.60 22.80
N VAL A 416 2.49 -12.41 22.17
CA VAL A 416 1.75 -12.22 20.93
C VAL A 416 2.59 -12.78 19.78
N GLN A 417 2.02 -13.70 19.02
CA GLN A 417 2.65 -14.27 17.84
C GLN A 417 2.38 -13.34 16.64
N GLY A 418 3.45 -12.93 15.93
CA GLY A 418 3.35 -11.91 14.89
C GLY A 418 3.07 -10.50 15.46
N PHE A 419 2.82 -9.53 14.58
CA PHE A 419 2.56 -8.15 14.98
C PHE A 419 1.05 -7.82 15.05
N VAL A 420 0.73 -6.77 15.79
CA VAL A 420 -0.64 -6.24 15.92
C VAL A 420 -0.79 -4.96 15.12
N GLU A 421 -1.78 -4.91 14.22
CA GLU A 421 -2.12 -3.71 13.45
C GLU A 421 -3.58 -3.23 13.63
N CYS A 422 -4.42 -4.03 14.30
CA CYS A 422 -5.83 -3.71 14.53
C CYS A 422 -6.04 -2.68 15.65
N ARG A 423 -7.28 -2.21 15.73
CA ARG A 423 -7.86 -1.63 16.93
C ARG A 423 -8.49 -2.77 17.75
N ALA A 424 -8.19 -2.85 19.04
CA ALA A 424 -8.78 -3.84 19.93
C ALA A 424 -10.24 -3.48 20.28
N TYR A 425 -11.03 -4.49 20.65
CA TYR A 425 -12.24 -4.29 21.47
C TYR A 425 -11.84 -4.28 22.94
N VAL A 426 -12.44 -3.39 23.75
CA VAL A 426 -12.17 -3.29 25.18
C VAL A 426 -13.44 -2.98 25.95
N ASP A 427 -13.73 -3.76 26.98
CA ASP A 427 -14.72 -3.46 28.01
C ASP A 427 -14.18 -3.78 29.42
N ASN A 428 -15.07 -3.90 30.41
CA ASN A 428 -14.69 -4.22 31.78
C ASN A 428 -14.27 -5.69 31.98
N GLU A 429 -14.61 -6.58 31.06
CA GLU A 429 -14.46 -8.03 31.16
C GLU A 429 -13.28 -8.54 30.33
N GLN A 430 -13.03 -7.95 29.15
CA GLN A 430 -12.06 -8.44 28.18
C GLN A 430 -11.46 -7.36 27.27
N VAL A 431 -10.26 -7.64 26.79
CA VAL A 431 -9.58 -6.96 25.69
C VAL A 431 -9.40 -7.97 24.57
N VAL A 432 -10.00 -7.72 23.40
CA VAL A 432 -9.95 -8.65 22.26
C VAL A 432 -9.24 -8.03 21.07
N PHE A 433 -8.23 -8.72 20.53
CA PHE A 433 -7.44 -8.22 19.39
C PHE A 433 -6.85 -9.36 18.55
N GLY A 434 -6.65 -9.10 17.27
CA GLY A 434 -6.00 -10.03 16.34
C GLY A 434 -4.53 -9.71 16.10
N SER A 435 -3.75 -10.72 15.73
CA SER A 435 -2.35 -10.57 15.31
C SER A 435 -2.06 -11.30 14.01
N TRP A 436 -0.95 -10.96 13.36
CA TRP A 436 -0.44 -11.63 12.15
C TRP A 436 0.13 -13.04 12.40
N GLY A 437 -0.06 -13.60 13.60
CA GLY A 437 0.27 -14.98 13.94
C GLY A 437 -0.89 -15.95 13.73
N ASN A 438 -1.92 -15.58 12.93
CA ASN A 438 -3.17 -16.33 12.77
C ASN A 438 -3.87 -16.58 14.12
N ARG A 439 -3.98 -15.52 14.94
CA ARG A 439 -4.54 -15.61 16.30
C ARG A 439 -5.41 -14.41 16.64
N LEU A 440 -6.49 -14.69 17.37
CA LEU A 440 -7.28 -13.72 18.12
C LEU A 440 -7.11 -14.01 19.60
N TYR A 441 -6.83 -12.99 20.38
CA TYR A 441 -6.59 -13.09 21.82
C TYR A 441 -7.72 -12.41 22.59
N SER A 442 -8.07 -12.96 23.75
CA SER A 442 -8.80 -12.23 24.80
C SER A 442 -7.96 -12.17 26.06
N LEU A 443 -7.74 -10.96 26.57
CA LEU A 443 -6.99 -10.71 27.80
C LEU A 443 -7.88 -10.07 28.86
N ASN A 444 -7.60 -10.37 30.12
CA ASN A 444 -8.20 -9.66 31.23
C ASN A 444 -7.75 -8.17 31.24
N PRO A 445 -8.66 -7.19 31.25
CA PRO A 445 -8.32 -5.76 31.13
C PRO A 445 -7.59 -5.19 32.35
N GLN A 446 -7.68 -5.84 33.51
CA GLN A 446 -7.03 -5.42 34.75
C GLN A 446 -5.61 -5.97 34.88
N THR A 447 -5.39 -7.23 34.52
CA THR A 447 -4.12 -7.94 34.74
C THR A 447 -3.30 -8.20 33.48
N GLY A 448 -3.94 -8.20 32.30
CA GLY A 448 -3.33 -8.61 31.04
C GLY A 448 -3.20 -10.13 30.88
N ALA A 449 -3.75 -10.92 31.80
CA ALA A 449 -3.72 -12.38 31.72
C ALA A 449 -4.55 -12.88 30.53
N LEU A 450 -4.03 -13.86 29.80
CA LEU A 450 -4.76 -14.55 28.73
C LEU A 450 -6.00 -15.25 29.30
N GLN A 451 -7.17 -14.97 28.72
CA GLN A 451 -8.43 -15.64 29.02
C GLN A 451 -8.67 -16.78 28.03
N TRP A 452 -8.55 -16.48 26.74
CA TRP A 452 -8.68 -17.47 25.67
C TRP A 452 -7.95 -17.00 24.40
N GLU A 453 -7.70 -17.96 23.50
CA GLU A 453 -7.15 -17.74 22.17
C GLU A 453 -8.01 -18.47 21.14
N TRP A 454 -8.28 -17.83 20.01
CA TRP A 454 -8.91 -18.42 18.84
C TRP A 454 -7.95 -18.40 17.65
N ARG A 455 -8.07 -19.38 16.76
CA ARG A 455 -7.27 -19.50 15.53
C ARG A 455 -8.17 -19.74 14.34
N CYS A 456 -7.81 -19.16 13.19
CA CYS A 456 -8.48 -19.50 11.95
C CYS A 456 -8.15 -20.96 11.60
N GLU A 457 -9.16 -21.70 11.17
CA GLU A 457 -9.04 -23.09 10.72
C GLU A 457 -7.99 -23.24 9.62
N LYS A 458 -7.90 -22.25 8.71
CA LYS A 458 -6.92 -22.26 7.62
C LYS A 458 -5.56 -21.77 8.15
N PRO A 459 -4.49 -22.59 8.09
CA PRO A 459 -3.23 -22.33 8.78
C PRO A 459 -2.33 -21.26 8.13
N SER A 460 -2.80 -20.56 7.10
CA SER A 460 -2.01 -19.51 6.43
C SER A 460 -2.04 -18.21 7.22
N ARG A 461 -0.87 -17.56 7.34
CA ARG A 461 -0.77 -16.20 7.88
C ARG A 461 -1.67 -15.20 7.15
N MET A 462 -1.97 -15.43 5.87
CA MET A 462 -2.84 -14.58 5.05
C MET A 462 -4.29 -14.51 5.55
N TYR A 463 -4.70 -15.45 6.40
CA TYR A 463 -6.02 -15.50 7.03
C TYR A 463 -6.03 -14.98 8.47
N SER A 464 -4.98 -14.26 8.87
CA SER A 464 -4.90 -13.71 10.21
C SER A 464 -5.98 -12.64 10.48
N PRO A 465 -6.60 -12.61 11.66
CA PRO A 465 -7.54 -11.54 12.04
C PRO A 465 -6.82 -10.23 12.43
N ALA A 466 -5.59 -10.01 11.96
CA ALA A 466 -4.69 -8.95 12.41
C ALA A 466 -5.16 -7.54 12.06
N ALA A 467 -5.87 -7.40 10.93
CA ALA A 467 -6.45 -6.15 10.44
C ALA A 467 -7.89 -5.92 10.93
N VAL A 468 -8.50 -6.94 11.55
CA VAL A 468 -9.92 -6.94 11.89
C VAL A 468 -10.14 -6.13 13.17
N TRP A 469 -11.19 -5.32 13.21
CA TRP A 469 -11.65 -4.65 14.43
C TRP A 469 -12.78 -5.48 15.03
N PRO A 470 -12.54 -6.24 16.12
CA PRO A 470 -13.58 -7.05 16.72
C PRO A 470 -14.70 -6.16 17.28
N VAL A 471 -15.94 -6.64 17.21
CA VAL A 471 -17.09 -6.00 17.85
C VAL A 471 -17.78 -6.98 18.80
N LYS A 472 -18.36 -6.49 19.90
CA LYS A 472 -19.15 -7.29 20.84
C LYS A 472 -20.62 -6.91 20.73
N ALA A 473 -21.48 -7.92 20.61
CA ALA A 473 -22.94 -7.77 20.56
C ALA A 473 -23.59 -9.00 21.20
N ASP A 474 -24.56 -8.79 22.08
CA ASP A 474 -25.29 -9.85 22.82
C ASP A 474 -24.38 -10.99 23.36
N GLY A 475 -23.32 -10.63 24.10
CA GLY A 475 -22.40 -11.61 24.70
C GLY A 475 -21.51 -12.38 23.70
N LYS A 476 -21.44 -11.95 22.44
CA LYS A 476 -20.66 -12.60 21.38
C LYS A 476 -19.66 -11.63 20.76
N ILE A 477 -18.52 -12.14 20.34
CA ILE A 477 -17.51 -11.40 19.56
C ILE A 477 -17.68 -11.74 18.09
N PHE A 478 -17.78 -10.70 17.25
CA PHE A 478 -17.85 -10.84 15.81
C PHE A 478 -16.56 -10.35 15.14
N ILE A 479 -16.06 -11.14 14.20
CA ILE A 479 -14.85 -10.84 13.41
C ILE A 479 -15.07 -11.20 11.94
N ALA A 480 -14.63 -10.32 11.04
CA ALA A 480 -14.63 -10.56 9.58
C ALA A 480 -13.21 -10.93 9.14
N VAL A 481 -12.93 -12.21 8.91
CA VAL A 481 -11.57 -12.72 8.71
C VAL A 481 -11.20 -12.74 7.21
N PRO A 482 -9.91 -12.58 6.81
CA PRO A 482 -9.53 -12.55 5.40
C PRO A 482 -9.82 -13.83 4.60
N ASP A 483 -10.21 -14.92 5.26
CA ASP A 483 -10.68 -16.15 4.64
C ASP A 483 -12.10 -16.05 4.05
N ARG A 484 -12.68 -14.83 4.10
CA ARG A 484 -13.96 -14.40 3.52
C ARG A 484 -15.18 -14.82 4.35
N ARG A 485 -15.01 -14.98 5.66
CA ARG A 485 -16.07 -15.36 6.59
C ARG A 485 -16.30 -14.30 7.67
N LEU A 486 -17.57 -14.16 8.07
CA LEU A 486 -17.92 -13.56 9.36
C LEU A 486 -18.00 -14.69 10.40
N TYR A 487 -17.34 -14.54 11.53
CA TYR A 487 -17.42 -15.45 12.67
C TYR A 487 -18.15 -14.80 13.83
N ALA A 488 -18.99 -15.58 14.52
CA ALA A 488 -19.57 -15.27 15.81
C ALA A 488 -18.98 -16.21 16.86
N LEU A 489 -18.28 -15.65 17.85
CA LEU A 489 -17.62 -16.38 18.92
C LEU A 489 -18.31 -16.06 20.24
N ASP A 490 -18.42 -17.05 21.13
CA ASP A 490 -18.82 -16.81 22.52
C ASP A 490 -17.77 -15.91 23.20
N ALA A 491 -18.20 -14.77 23.78
CA ALA A 491 -17.24 -13.78 24.26
C ALA A 491 -16.45 -14.25 25.49
N ALA A 492 -17.02 -15.14 26.30
CA ALA A 492 -16.40 -15.65 27.51
C ALA A 492 -15.35 -16.74 27.25
N THR A 493 -15.56 -17.56 26.20
CA THR A 493 -14.74 -18.75 25.94
C THR A 493 -13.94 -18.69 24.63
N GLY A 494 -14.30 -17.79 23.72
CA GLY A 494 -13.73 -17.75 22.37
C GLY A 494 -14.17 -18.90 21.47
N LYS A 495 -15.09 -19.75 21.92
CA LYS A 495 -15.63 -20.87 21.12
C LYS A 495 -16.47 -20.33 19.99
N GLU A 496 -16.23 -20.84 18.79
CA GLU A 496 -17.08 -20.53 17.63
C GLU A 496 -18.51 -21.03 17.85
N LEU A 497 -19.48 -20.13 17.65
CA LEU A 497 -20.91 -20.40 17.69
C LEU A 497 -21.48 -20.59 16.29
N ARG A 498 -21.04 -19.75 15.34
CA ARG A 498 -21.46 -19.78 13.93
C ARG A 498 -20.45 -19.06 13.06
N HIS A 499 -20.40 -19.40 11.77
CA HIS A 499 -19.80 -18.57 10.74
C HIS A 499 -20.69 -18.46 9.49
N TYR A 500 -20.41 -17.46 8.66
CA TYR A 500 -21.13 -17.17 7.43
C TYR A 500 -20.17 -17.16 6.26
N GLU A 501 -20.39 -18.05 5.30
CA GLU A 501 -19.52 -18.22 4.13
C GLU A 501 -19.65 -17.07 3.14
N ARG A 502 -18.51 -16.60 2.61
CA ARG A 502 -18.43 -15.53 1.60
C ARG A 502 -19.12 -14.22 2.01
N ALA A 503 -19.35 -14.03 3.31
CA ALA A 503 -20.16 -12.92 3.82
C ALA A 503 -19.33 -11.66 4.10
N ALA A 504 -18.06 -11.82 4.53
CA ALA A 504 -17.31 -10.71 5.09
C ALA A 504 -15.80 -10.79 4.82
N ARG A 505 -15.14 -9.63 4.70
CA ARG A 505 -13.67 -9.53 4.77
C ARG A 505 -13.25 -8.26 5.49
N GLU A 506 -12.62 -8.40 6.65
CA GLU A 506 -11.99 -7.34 7.48
C GLU A 506 -12.88 -6.19 7.96
N ALA A 507 -14.08 -6.00 7.40
CA ALA A 507 -15.04 -4.98 7.79
C ALA A 507 -16.25 -5.58 8.51
N VAL A 508 -16.45 -5.14 9.74
CA VAL A 508 -17.60 -5.45 10.58
C VAL A 508 -18.04 -4.20 11.35
N GLY A 509 -19.34 -4.02 11.50
CA GLY A 509 -19.97 -2.94 12.26
C GLY A 509 -21.01 -3.49 13.22
N VAL A 510 -21.47 -2.65 14.15
CA VAL A 510 -22.52 -2.99 15.11
C VAL A 510 -23.50 -1.83 15.20
N SER A 511 -24.79 -2.13 15.34
CA SER A 511 -25.81 -1.12 15.57
C SER A 511 -25.61 -0.42 16.92
N PRO A 512 -26.09 0.83 17.08
CA PRO A 512 -25.92 1.57 18.34
C PRO A 512 -26.50 0.90 19.58
N ASP A 513 -27.56 0.11 19.43
CA ASP A 513 -28.21 -0.67 20.50
C ASP A 513 -27.56 -2.04 20.74
N GLY A 514 -26.56 -2.44 19.94
CA GLY A 514 -25.85 -3.69 20.07
C GLY A 514 -26.65 -4.93 19.65
N THR A 515 -27.78 -4.77 18.95
CA THR A 515 -28.63 -5.90 18.55
C THR A 515 -28.31 -6.44 17.17
N LYS A 516 -27.71 -5.63 16.27
CA LYS A 516 -27.40 -6.00 14.89
C LYS A 516 -25.91 -5.89 14.61
N VAL A 517 -25.41 -6.81 13.78
CA VAL A 517 -24.04 -6.82 13.27
C VAL A 517 -24.08 -6.68 11.76
N TYR A 518 -23.31 -5.73 11.23
CA TYR A 518 -23.20 -5.49 9.80
C TYR A 518 -21.87 -6.00 9.28
N CYS A 519 -21.87 -6.63 8.11
CA CYS A 519 -20.64 -7.02 7.43
C CYS A 519 -20.80 -6.87 5.91
N LYS A 520 -19.67 -6.77 5.21
CA LYS A 520 -19.64 -6.65 3.75
C LYS A 520 -18.70 -7.65 3.11
N SER A 521 -19.13 -8.23 1.98
CA SER A 521 -18.26 -9.08 1.17
C SER A 521 -17.36 -8.24 0.27
N MET A 522 -16.42 -8.89 -0.42
CA MET A 522 -15.57 -8.21 -1.41
C MET A 522 -16.32 -7.82 -2.70
N TRP A 523 -17.52 -8.37 -2.90
CA TRP A 523 -18.28 -8.24 -4.14
C TRP A 523 -19.71 -7.82 -3.81
N HIS A 524 -19.97 -6.53 -3.93
CA HIS A 524 -21.28 -5.89 -3.96
C HIS A 524 -22.25 -6.18 -2.80
N THR A 525 -21.96 -6.93 -1.73
CA THR A 525 -22.99 -7.25 -0.71
C THR A 525 -22.69 -6.66 0.66
N ILE A 526 -23.74 -6.17 1.31
CA ILE A 526 -23.80 -5.84 2.73
C ILE A 526 -24.90 -6.67 3.41
N THR A 527 -24.61 -7.20 4.58
CA THR A 527 -25.45 -8.15 5.31
C THR A 527 -25.67 -7.67 6.74
N SER A 528 -26.90 -7.75 7.23
CA SER A 528 -27.25 -7.60 8.65
C SER A 528 -27.50 -8.96 9.28
N VAL A 529 -26.92 -9.17 10.46
CA VAL A 529 -27.09 -10.36 11.29
C VAL A 529 -27.66 -9.94 12.64
N ASP A 530 -28.69 -10.63 13.08
CA ASP A 530 -29.22 -10.49 14.43
C ASP A 530 -28.24 -11.09 15.45
N ALA A 531 -27.74 -10.29 16.39
CA ALA A 531 -26.70 -10.71 17.32
C ALA A 531 -27.17 -11.81 18.29
N THR A 532 -28.47 -11.90 18.54
CA THR A 532 -29.06 -12.85 19.49
C THR A 532 -29.30 -14.20 18.84
N SER A 533 -30.11 -14.21 17.78
CA SER A 533 -30.51 -15.43 17.06
C SER A 533 -29.43 -15.96 16.11
N LEU A 534 -28.48 -15.10 15.70
CA LEU A 534 -27.48 -15.38 14.67
C LEU A 534 -28.11 -15.67 13.29
N GLU A 535 -29.35 -15.26 13.05
CA GLU A 535 -29.95 -15.31 11.72
C GLU A 535 -29.64 -14.03 10.92
N ILE A 536 -29.62 -14.17 9.60
CA ILE A 536 -29.49 -13.03 8.68
C ILE A 536 -30.84 -12.31 8.66
N ASP A 537 -30.87 -11.03 9.01
CA ASP A 537 -32.07 -10.20 8.91
C ASP A 537 -32.38 -9.87 7.45
N TRP A 538 -31.35 -9.38 6.76
CA TRP A 538 -31.41 -8.96 5.37
C TRP A 538 -30.00 -8.94 4.76
N GLN A 539 -29.97 -9.03 3.45
CA GLN A 539 -28.78 -8.86 2.62
C GLN A 539 -29.18 -8.09 1.37
N THR A 540 -28.35 -7.14 0.96
CA THR A 540 -28.61 -6.33 -0.25
C THR A 540 -27.34 -6.14 -1.08
N GLU A 541 -27.55 -5.92 -2.37
CA GLU A 541 -26.49 -5.54 -3.30
C GLU A 541 -26.28 -4.02 -3.30
N THR A 542 -25.03 -3.57 -3.23
CA THR A 542 -24.62 -2.17 -3.12
C THR A 542 -24.25 -1.55 -4.47
N GLY A 543 -24.00 -2.37 -5.50
CA GLY A 543 -23.50 -1.87 -6.79
C GLY A 543 -22.06 -1.32 -6.75
N ALA A 544 -21.34 -1.44 -5.62
CA ALA A 544 -20.03 -0.81 -5.40
C ALA A 544 -18.84 -1.35 -6.21
N GLY A 545 -19.03 -2.44 -6.95
CA GLY A 545 -17.94 -3.17 -7.61
C GLY A 545 -17.23 -4.12 -6.66
N TYR A 546 -16.00 -4.46 -7.06
CA TYR A 546 -15.02 -5.02 -6.15
C TYR A 546 -14.65 -3.98 -5.10
N GLU A 547 -14.77 -4.33 -3.82
CA GLU A 547 -14.40 -3.47 -2.71
C GLU A 547 -13.67 -4.32 -1.67
N ILE A 548 -12.38 -4.07 -1.48
CA ILE A 548 -11.52 -4.91 -0.63
C ILE A 548 -11.16 -4.23 0.69
N SER A 549 -11.45 -2.93 0.83
CA SER A 549 -10.96 -2.14 1.95
C SER A 549 -11.74 -2.39 3.25
N PRO A 550 -11.06 -2.38 4.41
CA PRO A 550 -11.69 -2.56 5.71
C PRO A 550 -12.39 -1.27 6.16
N THR A 551 -13.34 -0.77 5.37
CA THR A 551 -14.08 0.45 5.68
C THR A 551 -15.07 0.20 6.81
N SER A 552 -15.25 1.21 7.67
CA SER A 552 -16.19 1.12 8.78
C SER A 552 -17.63 1.15 8.25
N ILE A 553 -18.45 0.22 8.74
CA ILE A 553 -19.89 0.21 8.51
C ILE A 553 -20.54 0.79 9.75
N ILE A 554 -21.34 1.85 9.58
CA ILE A 554 -22.00 2.54 10.70
C ILE A 554 -23.49 2.68 10.42
N SER A 555 -24.29 2.82 11.47
CA SER A 555 -25.70 3.19 11.35
C SER A 555 -25.90 4.65 11.75
N ILE A 556 -26.74 5.36 10.99
CA ILE A 556 -27.18 6.73 11.26
C ILE A 556 -28.71 6.73 11.20
N GLY A 557 -29.36 6.81 12.36
CA GLY A 557 -30.81 6.56 12.43
C GLY A 557 -31.10 5.14 11.98
N ASP A 558 -32.03 4.97 11.04
CA ASP A 558 -32.45 3.67 10.50
C ASP A 558 -31.61 3.22 9.29
N GLU A 559 -30.67 4.04 8.83
CA GLU A 559 -29.86 3.78 7.64
C GLU A 559 -28.48 3.19 8.00
N VAL A 560 -27.92 2.40 7.06
CA VAL A 560 -26.61 1.77 7.21
C VAL A 560 -25.67 2.34 6.17
N ILE A 561 -24.68 3.09 6.62
CA ILE A 561 -23.73 3.78 5.75
C ILE A 561 -22.47 2.94 5.56
N MET A 562 -22.12 2.73 4.29
CA MET A 562 -20.93 2.06 3.83
C MET A 562 -20.12 2.96 2.87
N PRO A 563 -19.01 3.55 3.33
CA PRO A 563 -18.04 4.18 2.44
C PRO A 563 -17.23 3.12 1.66
N THR A 564 -16.81 3.46 0.45
CA THR A 564 -16.03 2.58 -0.44
C THR A 564 -14.59 3.04 -0.62
N ASP A 565 -13.71 2.11 -1.02
CA ASP A 565 -12.32 2.40 -1.46
C ASP A 565 -12.19 3.37 -2.64
N LYS A 566 -13.30 3.67 -3.33
CA LYS A 566 -13.35 4.59 -4.47
C LYS A 566 -13.70 6.02 -4.06
N GLY A 567 -14.26 6.23 -2.86
CA GLY A 567 -14.74 7.52 -2.37
C GLY A 567 -16.25 7.72 -2.49
N ASN A 568 -17.02 6.66 -2.75
CA ASN A 568 -18.49 6.69 -2.73
C ASN A 568 -19.01 6.40 -1.31
N ILE A 569 -20.20 6.91 -0.99
CA ILE A 569 -20.92 6.65 0.25
C ILE A 569 -22.27 6.04 -0.10
N ILE A 570 -22.46 4.78 0.27
CA ILE A 570 -23.70 4.02 0.03
C ILE A 570 -24.49 3.99 1.33
N GLY A 571 -25.80 4.25 1.26
CA GLY A 571 -26.70 4.30 2.42
C GLY A 571 -27.87 3.35 2.30
#